data_AF-A0A6M0Q7N9-F1
#
_entry.id   AF-A0A6M0Q7N9-F1
#
_cell.length_a   1.000
_cell.length_b   1.000
_cell.length_c   1.000
_cell.angle_alpha   90.00
_cell.angle_beta   90.00
_cell.angle_gamma   90.00
#
_symmetry.space_group_name_H-M   'P 1'
#
loop_
_entity.id
_entity.type
_entity.pdbx_description
1 polymer ?
#
loop_
_entity_poly.entity_id
_entity_poly.type
_entity_poly.pdbx_seq_one_letter_code
_entity_poly.pdbx_strand_id
1 'polypeptide(L)'
;MPSGQWSFFTEYAIYDYINHRFKENQLYINKIVDSGKHIYNTKQLKVVELENINDSFFPDVKGIKIKGDSKYKRPAEIKFLTSSFKYHLEKTDDFQEFIKNNGCIISLRHDKIPTSLHNYNIDVFQLDINDFIGYSRENFVRLLNRQINYHNDKKIWLMYAPSERNFYKGTSEVPPAYLSGRWCPSNKLNNFDLSKDDKVIFINTKGSSWQNVKKKLNSDGVFYEKWLLNEIFICTVTSPIRSRKEYCDILGKDIHEPLWYDETIEGKKDRRVKNGKENVIRWNEVFEFRVDTRLSNLNINLNEFSYENKVFHKLVHIILNVFADSTSREIDQETYSLFIEYIAKIQNYKTNNLLPLMNEENNLNLNQGNIH
;
A
#
# COMPACT_ATOMS: atom_id res chain seq x y z
N MET A 1 38.55 -4.55 5.91
CA MET A 1 37.07 -4.58 5.95
C MET A 1 36.57 -3.18 5.65
N PRO A 2 35.62 -2.98 4.73
CA PRO A 2 35.11 -1.64 4.47
C PRO A 2 34.35 -1.17 5.71
N SER A 3 34.90 -0.15 6.38
CA SER A 3 34.28 0.56 7.49
C SER A 3 33.24 1.53 6.94
N GLY A 4 32.02 1.05 6.72
CA GLY A 4 30.88 1.92 6.52
C GLY A 4 30.44 2.48 7.88
N GLN A 5 30.56 3.79 8.08
CA GLN A 5 29.77 4.48 9.09
C GLN A 5 28.32 4.51 8.61
N TRP A 6 27.55 3.47 8.93
CA TRP A 6 26.10 3.48 8.75
C TRP A 6 25.46 4.19 9.95
N SER A 7 25.71 5.50 10.10
CA SER A 7 25.17 6.34 11.19
C SER A 7 23.71 6.76 10.91
N PHE A 8 22.85 5.84 10.49
CA PHE A 8 21.46 6.17 10.15
C PHE A 8 20.56 6.41 11.37
N PHE A 9 20.99 6.03 12.58
CA PHE A 9 20.26 6.27 13.82
C PHE A 9 20.96 7.35 14.65
N THR A 10 20.45 8.58 14.57
CA THR A 10 20.78 9.66 15.50
C THR A 10 19.98 9.50 16.80
N GLU A 11 20.37 10.20 17.87
CA GLU A 11 19.63 10.18 19.16
C GLU A 11 18.15 10.57 19.01
N TYR A 12 17.83 11.36 17.98
CA TYR A 12 16.47 11.68 17.56
C TYR A 12 15.56 10.47 17.37
N ALA A 13 16.08 9.33 16.89
CA ALA A 13 15.24 8.13 16.71
C ALA A 13 14.70 7.60 18.05
N ILE A 14 15.47 7.74 19.13
CA ILE A 14 15.02 7.38 20.48
C ILE A 14 14.01 8.41 20.98
N TYR A 15 14.22 9.69 20.71
CA TYR A 15 13.30 10.76 21.13
C TYR A 15 11.93 10.59 20.48
N ASP A 16 11.90 10.34 19.17
CA ASP A 16 10.67 10.07 18.41
C ASP A 16 9.96 8.82 18.94
N TYR A 17 10.70 7.74 19.19
CA TYR A 17 10.16 6.53 19.79
C TYR A 17 9.51 6.79 21.16
N ILE A 18 10.21 7.50 22.06
CA ILE A 18 9.72 7.83 23.40
C ILE A 18 8.43 8.67 23.30
N ASN A 19 8.44 9.73 22.49
CA ASN A 19 7.29 10.60 22.27
C ASN A 19 6.10 9.81 21.67
N HIS A 20 6.36 8.94 20.69
CA HIS A 20 5.34 8.12 20.05
C HIS A 20 4.68 7.14 21.03
N ARG A 21 5.48 6.33 21.73
CA ARG A 21 4.97 5.36 22.71
C ARG A 21 4.28 6.04 23.89
N PHE A 22 4.72 7.24 24.29
CA PHE A 22 4.03 7.99 25.32
C PHE A 22 2.64 8.45 24.86
N LYS A 23 2.52 8.99 23.65
CA LYS A 23 1.21 9.39 23.06
C LYS A 23 0.25 8.21 22.92
N GLU A 24 0.77 7.01 22.63
CA GLU A 24 -0.01 5.77 22.59
C GLU A 24 -0.32 5.18 23.98
N ASN A 25 0.14 5.82 25.06
CA ASN A 25 0.01 5.34 26.43
C ASN A 25 0.68 3.97 26.67
N GLN A 26 1.76 3.70 25.92
CA GLN A 26 2.51 2.45 25.86
C GLN A 26 4.01 2.60 26.20
N LEU A 27 4.44 3.75 26.73
CA LEU A 27 5.82 3.94 27.13
C LEU A 27 6.11 3.28 28.49
N TYR A 28 6.90 2.20 28.46
CA TYR A 28 7.40 1.49 29.63
C TYR A 28 8.93 1.49 29.66
N ILE A 29 9.49 1.58 30.86
CA ILE A 29 10.93 1.60 31.11
C ILE A 29 11.30 0.66 32.26
N ASN A 30 12.49 0.07 32.20
CA ASN A 30 13.01 -0.84 33.21
C ASN A 30 14.01 -0.11 34.10
N LYS A 31 13.82 -0.12 35.42
CA LYS A 31 14.81 0.48 36.34
C LYS A 31 16.00 -0.47 36.49
N ILE A 32 17.18 -0.03 36.08
CA ILE A 32 18.43 -0.79 36.13
C ILE A 32 19.29 -0.38 37.32
N VAL A 33 19.28 0.90 37.64
CA VAL A 33 20.04 1.47 38.76
C VAL A 33 19.10 2.30 39.61
N ASP A 34 19.11 2.04 40.91
CA ASP A 34 18.42 2.85 41.90
C ASP A 34 19.43 3.52 42.80
N SER A 35 19.45 4.85 42.75
CA SER A 35 20.28 5.68 43.61
C SER A 35 21.75 5.22 43.58
N GLY A 36 22.29 5.01 42.38
CA GLY A 36 23.66 4.55 42.14
C GLY A 36 23.92 3.05 42.30
N LYS A 37 22.94 2.24 42.75
CA LYS A 37 23.08 0.79 42.96
C LYS A 37 22.36 -0.02 41.88
N HIS A 38 23.03 -1.04 41.34
CA HIS A 38 22.43 -1.95 40.36
C HIS A 38 21.28 -2.77 40.95
N ILE A 39 20.21 -2.92 40.16
CA ILE A 39 19.06 -3.77 40.45
C ILE A 39 19.10 -4.97 39.51
N TYR A 40 19.12 -6.18 40.07
CA TYR A 40 19.14 -7.42 39.29
C TYR A 40 17.75 -7.88 38.84
N ASN A 41 16.69 -7.53 39.57
CA ASN A 41 15.32 -7.90 39.24
C ASN A 41 14.56 -6.67 38.72
N THR A 42 14.66 -6.42 37.42
CA THR A 42 14.12 -5.22 36.77
C THR A 42 12.62 -5.35 36.58
N LYS A 43 11.85 -4.36 37.03
CA LYS A 43 10.40 -4.25 36.75
C LYS A 43 10.17 -3.22 35.65
N GLN A 44 9.22 -3.51 34.77
CA GLN A 44 8.67 -2.53 33.83
C GLN A 44 7.82 -1.51 34.59
N LEU A 45 8.16 -0.25 34.44
CA LEU A 45 7.48 0.89 35.03
C LEU A 45 6.90 1.76 33.92
N LYS A 46 5.65 2.17 34.08
CA LYS A 46 4.96 3.00 33.10
C LYS A 46 5.33 4.47 33.29
N VAL A 47 5.62 5.18 32.20
CA VAL A 47 5.75 6.64 32.22
C VAL A 47 4.34 7.24 32.18
N VAL A 48 4.03 8.12 33.13
CA VAL A 48 2.69 8.71 33.30
C VAL A 48 2.63 10.18 32.89
N GLU A 49 3.76 10.89 32.95
CA GLU A 49 3.89 12.25 32.43
C GLU A 49 5.24 12.39 31.74
N LEU A 50 5.27 13.05 30.59
CA LEU A 50 6.47 13.34 29.81
C LEU A 50 6.30 14.72 29.17
N GLU A 51 7.22 15.64 29.45
CA GLU A 51 7.35 16.86 28.67
C GLU A 51 7.98 16.54 27.31
N ASN A 52 7.42 17.14 26.24
CA ASN A 52 7.89 16.88 24.88
C ASN A 52 9.39 17.18 24.75
N ILE A 53 10.10 16.25 24.12
CA ILE A 53 11.48 16.43 23.70
C ILE A 53 11.46 17.23 22.39
N ASN A 54 11.77 18.52 22.46
CA ASN A 54 11.71 19.44 21.32
C ASN A 54 13.10 19.79 20.76
N ASP A 55 14.15 19.56 21.55
CA ASP A 55 15.55 19.81 21.21
C ASP A 55 16.43 18.76 21.89
N SER A 56 17.74 18.79 21.61
CA SER A 56 18.74 17.90 22.23
C SER A 56 19.60 18.65 23.26
N PHE A 57 19.05 19.70 23.89
CA PHE A 57 19.77 20.42 24.93
C PHE A 57 19.68 19.63 26.24
N PHE A 58 20.78 19.63 26.99
CA PHE A 58 20.81 18.99 28.30
C PHE A 58 19.95 19.78 29.31
N PRO A 59 19.08 19.13 30.11
CA PRO A 59 18.65 17.74 29.98
C PRO A 59 17.63 17.55 28.85
N ASP A 60 17.75 16.44 28.09
CA ASP A 60 16.89 16.15 26.94
C ASP A 60 15.37 16.23 27.25
N VAL A 61 14.99 15.87 28.47
CA VAL A 61 13.61 15.98 28.99
C VAL A 61 13.63 16.84 30.24
N LYS A 62 12.86 17.94 30.23
CA LYS A 62 12.72 18.82 31.40
C LYS A 62 11.91 18.20 32.54
N GLY A 63 10.94 17.34 32.23
CA GLY A 63 10.11 16.69 33.22
C GLY A 63 9.54 15.35 32.78
N ILE A 64 9.86 14.30 33.53
CA ILE A 64 9.28 12.95 33.41
C ILE A 64 8.76 12.48 34.77
N LYS A 65 7.62 11.78 34.77
CA LYS A 65 7.06 11.11 35.96
C LYS A 65 6.78 9.65 35.65
N ILE A 66 7.23 8.78 36.55
CA ILE A 66 7.13 7.32 36.39
C ILE A 66 6.21 6.77 37.47
N LYS A 67 5.32 5.87 37.09
CA LYS A 67 4.34 5.27 38.02
C LYS A 67 5.06 4.52 39.14
N GLY A 68 4.74 4.86 40.38
CA GLY A 68 5.33 4.23 41.55
C GLY A 68 6.73 4.72 41.90
N ASP A 69 7.25 5.72 41.19
CA ASP A 69 8.44 6.44 41.63
C ASP A 69 8.07 7.44 42.75
N SER A 70 8.87 7.45 43.82
CA SER A 70 8.74 8.39 44.92
C SER A 70 9.28 9.77 44.55
N LYS A 71 10.20 9.82 43.58
CA LYS A 71 10.71 11.07 43.01
C LYS A 71 9.61 11.63 42.11
N TYR A 72 9.21 12.88 42.39
CA TYR A 72 8.21 13.61 41.61
C TYR A 72 8.73 13.87 40.18
N LYS A 73 8.04 14.70 39.41
CA LYS A 73 8.47 15.14 38.07
C LYS A 73 9.93 15.64 38.11
N ARG A 74 10.80 14.99 37.35
CA ARG A 74 12.26 15.21 37.35
C ARG A 74 12.82 15.33 35.93
N PRO A 75 13.98 15.97 35.72
CA PRO A 75 14.61 15.99 34.41
C PRO A 75 15.18 14.61 34.04
N ALA A 76 15.29 14.34 32.75
CA ALA A 76 15.94 13.13 32.26
C ALA A 76 16.85 13.41 31.08
N GLU A 77 17.93 12.64 31.01
CA GLU A 77 18.80 12.60 29.84
C GLU A 77 18.66 11.25 29.13
N ILE A 78 18.67 11.28 27.80
CA ILE A 78 18.45 10.12 26.96
C ILE A 78 19.66 9.85 26.07
N LYS A 79 20.18 8.62 26.08
CA LYS A 79 21.23 8.17 25.15
C LYS A 79 21.03 6.74 24.67
N PHE A 80 21.76 6.33 23.64
CA PHE A 80 21.77 4.93 23.20
C PHE A 80 22.37 4.00 24.26
N LEU A 81 23.54 4.36 24.77
CA LEU A 81 24.31 3.56 25.72
C LEU A 81 24.58 4.35 26.99
N THR A 82 24.59 3.68 28.15
CA THR A 82 24.94 4.32 29.42
C THR A 82 26.40 4.82 29.42
N SER A 83 27.29 4.22 28.65
CA SER A 83 28.67 4.69 28.48
C SER A 83 28.81 5.99 27.66
N SER A 84 27.77 6.43 26.97
CA SER A 84 27.82 7.61 26.09
C SER A 84 27.68 8.96 26.82
N PHE A 85 27.44 8.93 28.12
CA PHE A 85 27.27 10.12 28.95
C PHE A 85 28.63 10.69 29.35
N LYS A 86 29.17 11.61 28.53
CA LYS A 86 30.55 12.12 28.66
C LYS A 86 30.67 13.47 29.37
N TYR A 87 29.68 14.36 29.25
CA TYR A 87 29.78 15.76 29.69
C TYR A 87 29.58 15.97 31.20
N HIS A 88 29.13 14.95 31.95
CA HIS A 88 29.09 15.01 33.42
C HIS A 88 30.48 15.03 34.08
N LEU A 89 31.55 14.90 33.29
CA LEU A 89 32.92 15.04 33.75
C LEU A 89 33.28 16.49 34.10
N GLU A 90 32.57 17.47 33.53
CA GLU A 90 32.95 18.90 33.62
C GLU A 90 32.24 19.67 34.74
N LYS A 91 31.33 19.03 35.50
CA LYS A 91 30.58 19.65 36.62
C LYS A 91 30.00 21.05 36.30
N THR A 92 29.35 21.20 35.16
CA THR A 92 28.66 22.45 34.79
C THR A 92 27.51 22.78 35.73
N ASP A 93 27.08 24.05 35.75
CA ASP A 93 25.94 24.50 36.57
C ASP A 93 24.65 23.72 36.23
N ASP A 94 24.40 23.48 34.94
CA ASP A 94 23.25 22.69 34.47
C ASP A 94 23.29 21.25 35.03
N PHE A 95 24.48 20.65 35.15
CA PHE A 95 24.60 19.32 35.73
C PHE A 95 24.35 19.33 37.24
N GLN A 96 24.83 20.35 37.97
CA GLN A 96 24.51 20.49 39.40
C GLN A 96 23.00 20.67 39.61
N GLU A 97 22.34 21.45 38.76
CA GLU A 97 20.89 21.61 38.77
C GLU A 97 20.16 20.28 38.46
N PHE A 98 20.62 19.54 37.45
CA PHE A 98 20.10 18.21 37.13
C PHE A 98 20.15 17.26 38.33
N ILE A 99 21.28 17.19 39.04
CA ILE A 99 21.42 16.37 40.24
C ILE A 99 20.50 16.87 41.37
N LYS A 100 20.47 18.18 41.62
CA LYS A 100 19.61 18.80 42.64
C LYS A 100 18.13 18.48 42.41
N ASN A 101 17.72 18.42 41.15
CA ASN A 101 16.35 18.09 40.73
C ASN A 101 16.09 16.57 40.62
N ASN A 102 16.97 15.74 41.20
CA ASN A 102 16.89 14.27 41.17
C ASN A 102 16.86 13.68 39.75
N GLY A 103 17.58 14.29 38.81
CA GLY A 103 17.59 13.87 37.42
C GLY A 103 17.92 12.40 37.20
N CYS A 104 17.36 11.81 36.15
CA CYS A 104 17.58 10.40 35.82
C CYS A 104 18.10 10.19 34.41
N ILE A 105 18.74 9.05 34.20
CA ILE A 105 19.23 8.62 32.90
C ILE A 105 18.26 7.62 32.30
N ILE A 106 17.92 7.79 31.02
CA ILE A 106 17.20 6.82 30.22
C ILE A 106 18.12 6.37 29.09
N SER A 107 18.31 5.06 28.96
CA SER A 107 19.14 4.49 27.90
C SER A 107 18.36 3.52 27.04
N LEU A 108 18.70 3.39 25.76
CA LEU A 108 18.18 2.29 24.96
C LEU A 108 18.74 0.94 25.46
N ARG A 109 20.04 0.91 25.77
CA ARG A 109 20.73 -0.26 26.30
C ARG A 109 21.72 0.12 27.38
N HIS A 110 21.64 -0.60 28.50
CA HIS A 110 22.61 -0.50 29.56
C HIS A 110 23.87 -1.32 29.24
N ASP A 111 25.04 -0.72 29.43
CA ASP A 111 26.34 -1.34 29.22
C ASP A 111 27.28 -1.12 30.42
N LYS A 112 27.74 0.11 30.64
CA LYS A 112 28.62 0.50 31.73
C LYS A 112 28.27 1.91 32.19
N ILE A 113 28.07 2.08 33.49
CA ILE A 113 27.95 3.42 34.08
C ILE A 113 29.32 4.10 34.08
N PRO A 114 29.45 5.32 33.53
CA PRO A 114 30.65 6.12 33.68
C PRO A 114 31.05 6.24 35.15
N THR A 115 32.34 6.07 35.45
CA THR A 115 32.85 6.09 36.83
C THR A 115 32.53 7.40 37.55
N SER A 116 32.47 8.52 36.82
CA SER A 116 32.06 9.82 37.33
C SER A 116 30.62 9.84 37.84
N LEU A 117 29.71 9.04 37.27
CA LEU A 117 28.29 9.04 37.61
C LEU A 117 27.95 8.21 38.87
N HIS A 118 28.79 7.25 39.25
CA HIS A 118 28.58 6.43 40.45
C HIS A 118 28.46 7.25 41.74
N ASN A 119 29.06 8.44 41.79
CA ASN A 119 29.10 9.26 42.98
C ASN A 119 27.85 10.13 43.20
N TYR A 120 26.92 10.18 42.23
CA TYR A 120 25.80 11.13 42.25
C TYR A 120 24.43 10.50 42.53
N ASN A 121 24.38 9.22 42.95
CA ASN A 121 23.12 8.52 43.27
C ASN A 121 22.04 8.65 42.18
N ILE A 122 22.44 8.62 40.91
CA ILE A 122 21.53 8.78 39.77
C ILE A 122 20.79 7.47 39.51
N ASP A 123 19.52 7.57 39.15
CA ASP A 123 18.73 6.45 38.67
C ASP A 123 18.96 6.24 37.16
N VAL A 124 19.11 4.99 36.75
CA VAL A 124 19.25 4.61 35.33
C VAL A 124 18.09 3.71 34.94
N PHE A 125 17.42 4.09 33.86
CA PHE A 125 16.35 3.33 33.23
C PHE A 125 16.79 2.84 31.85
N GLN A 126 16.23 1.71 31.44
CA GLN A 126 16.42 1.15 30.12
C GLN A 126 15.09 1.02 29.40
N LEU A 127 15.05 1.40 28.13
CA LEU A 127 13.92 1.15 27.24
C LEU A 127 13.79 -0.35 26.89
N ASP A 128 12.63 -0.75 26.40
CA ASP A 128 12.48 -2.07 25.77
C ASP A 128 13.14 -2.05 24.39
N ILE A 129 14.29 -2.73 24.28
CA ILE A 129 15.06 -2.78 23.04
C ILE A 129 14.31 -3.49 21.91
N ASN A 130 13.50 -4.49 22.22
CA ASN A 130 12.75 -5.23 21.20
C ASN A 130 11.62 -4.38 20.65
N ASP A 131 10.93 -3.63 21.52
CA ASP A 131 9.91 -2.69 21.08
C ASP A 131 10.50 -1.55 20.23
N PHE A 132 11.65 -0.99 20.64
CA PHE A 132 12.37 0.01 19.86
C PHE A 132 12.82 -0.52 18.48
N ILE A 133 13.33 -1.76 18.42
CA ILE A 133 13.69 -2.42 17.15
C ILE A 133 12.44 -2.59 16.27
N GLY A 134 11.32 -3.00 16.85
CA GLY A 134 10.03 -3.11 16.15
C GLY A 134 9.60 -1.77 15.54
N TYR A 135 9.58 -0.72 16.36
CA TYR A 135 9.28 0.65 15.94
C TYR A 135 10.21 1.13 14.81
N SER A 136 11.52 0.92 14.96
CA SER A 136 12.51 1.36 13.97
C SER A 136 12.36 0.62 12.65
N ARG A 137 12.10 -0.70 12.68
CA ARG A 137 11.85 -1.51 11.48
C ARG A 137 10.60 -1.05 10.77
N GLU A 138 9.51 -0.82 11.49
CA GLU A 138 8.26 -0.35 10.90
C GLU A 138 8.43 1.01 10.23
N ASN A 139 9.08 1.97 10.90
CA ASN A 139 9.32 3.29 10.33
C ASN A 139 10.29 3.25 9.14
N PHE A 140 11.32 2.41 9.19
CA PHE A 140 12.22 2.21 8.05
C PHE A 140 11.47 1.61 6.85
N VAL A 141 10.60 0.62 7.07
CA VAL A 141 9.75 0.05 6.01
C VAL A 141 8.80 1.13 5.46
N ARG A 142 8.16 1.92 6.32
CA ARG A 142 7.30 3.05 5.89
C ARG A 142 8.08 4.08 5.06
N LEU A 143 9.30 4.43 5.47
CA LEU A 143 10.16 5.37 4.75
C LEU A 143 10.61 4.78 3.41
N LEU A 144 11.09 3.54 3.40
CA LEU A 144 11.49 2.83 2.19
C LEU A 144 10.32 2.74 1.21
N ASN A 145 9.12 2.41 1.69
CA ASN A 145 7.91 2.37 0.89
C ASN A 145 7.55 3.75 0.34
N ARG A 146 7.70 4.82 1.13
CA ARG A 146 7.52 6.20 0.62
C ARG A 146 8.54 6.55 -0.45
N GLN A 147 9.80 6.15 -0.30
CA GLN A 147 10.86 6.43 -1.28
C GLN A 147 10.65 5.63 -2.57
N ILE A 148 10.26 4.35 -2.46
CA ILE A 148 9.84 3.53 -3.61
C ILE A 148 8.64 4.18 -4.31
N ASN A 149 7.66 4.68 -3.56
CA ASN A 149 6.46 5.31 -4.12
C ASN A 149 6.72 6.72 -4.69
N TYR A 150 7.74 7.43 -4.20
CA TYR A 150 8.11 8.76 -4.68
C TYR A 150 8.89 8.72 -6.01
N HIS A 151 9.61 7.61 -6.28
CA HIS A 151 10.44 7.43 -7.46
C HIS A 151 9.85 6.48 -8.52
N ASN A 152 8.72 5.83 -8.26
CA ASN A 152 8.05 5.04 -9.29
C ASN A 152 7.34 5.97 -10.28
N ASP A 153 7.66 5.81 -11.56
CA ASP A 153 6.71 6.12 -12.63
C ASP A 153 5.35 5.54 -12.25
N LYS A 154 4.27 6.29 -12.49
CA LYS A 154 2.90 5.84 -12.21
C LYS A 154 2.72 4.44 -12.76
N LYS A 155 2.47 3.47 -11.89
CA LYS A 155 2.42 2.07 -12.28
C LYS A 155 1.24 1.83 -13.18
N ILE A 156 1.37 0.86 -14.08
CA ILE A 156 0.32 0.46 -15.00
C ILE A 156 -0.03 -0.98 -14.73
N TRP A 157 -1.21 -1.18 -14.17
CA TRP A 157 -1.71 -2.49 -13.78
C TRP A 157 -2.67 -3.03 -14.83
N LEU A 158 -2.38 -4.22 -15.33
CA LEU A 158 -3.31 -5.00 -16.15
C LEU A 158 -4.14 -5.92 -15.25
N MET A 159 -5.46 -5.77 -15.34
CA MET A 159 -6.44 -6.58 -14.63
C MET A 159 -7.43 -7.17 -15.64
N TYR A 160 -7.89 -8.38 -15.40
CA TYR A 160 -8.98 -8.93 -16.19
C TYR A 160 -10.24 -8.32 -15.59
N ALA A 161 -11.02 -7.58 -16.38
CA ALA A 161 -12.43 -7.35 -16.07
C ALA A 161 -13.11 -8.62 -16.51
N PRO A 162 -13.34 -9.57 -15.60
CA PRO A 162 -13.85 -10.83 -16.05
C PRO A 162 -15.27 -10.60 -16.55
N SER A 163 -15.82 -11.62 -17.17
CA SER A 163 -17.27 -11.83 -17.19
C SER A 163 -17.90 -11.90 -15.77
N GLU A 164 -17.19 -11.45 -14.73
CA GLU A 164 -17.64 -11.23 -13.38
C GLU A 164 -18.71 -10.16 -13.37
N ARG A 165 -19.82 -10.59 -12.80
CA ARG A 165 -21.02 -9.80 -12.65
C ARG A 165 -20.78 -8.55 -11.82
N ASN A 166 -19.81 -8.55 -10.91
CA ASN A 166 -19.46 -7.36 -10.14
C ASN A 166 -18.93 -6.22 -11.03
N PHE A 167 -18.27 -6.53 -12.16
CA PHE A 167 -17.79 -5.50 -13.06
C PHE A 167 -18.93 -4.89 -13.87
N TYR A 168 -19.77 -5.72 -14.49
CA TYR A 168 -20.78 -5.28 -15.48
C TYR A 168 -22.24 -5.25 -14.99
N LYS A 169 -22.58 -5.98 -13.93
CA LYS A 169 -23.92 -6.03 -13.34
C LYS A 169 -23.96 -5.27 -12.01
N GLY A 170 -25.15 -4.78 -11.71
CA GLY A 170 -25.44 -4.10 -10.46
C GLY A 170 -26.94 -4.11 -10.18
N THR A 171 -27.29 -3.60 -9.02
CA THR A 171 -28.65 -3.33 -8.57
C THR A 171 -28.81 -1.82 -8.35
N SER A 172 -29.99 -1.38 -7.91
CA SER A 172 -30.19 0.02 -7.47
C SER A 172 -29.29 0.41 -6.30
N GLU A 173 -28.94 -0.55 -5.44
CA GLU A 173 -28.11 -0.32 -4.24
C GLU A 173 -26.61 -0.48 -4.53
N VAL A 174 -26.27 -1.41 -5.43
CA VAL A 174 -24.88 -1.72 -5.77
C VAL A 174 -24.66 -1.57 -7.27
N PRO A 175 -24.20 -0.40 -7.75
CA PRO A 175 -23.91 -0.20 -9.16
C PRO A 175 -22.72 -1.05 -9.63
N PRO A 176 -22.67 -1.41 -10.93
CA PRO A 176 -21.52 -2.10 -11.53
C PRO A 176 -20.19 -1.39 -11.24
N ALA A 177 -19.08 -2.13 -11.15
CA ALA A 177 -17.76 -1.55 -10.87
C ALA A 177 -17.37 -0.43 -11.84
N TYR A 178 -17.60 -0.62 -13.15
CA TYR A 178 -17.24 0.40 -14.15
C TYR A 178 -18.01 1.73 -13.99
N LEU A 179 -19.14 1.72 -13.26
CA LEU A 179 -19.91 2.93 -12.92
C LEU A 179 -19.59 3.44 -11.52
N SER A 180 -19.48 2.53 -10.55
CA SER A 180 -19.24 2.90 -9.15
C SER A 180 -17.80 3.30 -8.87
N GLY A 181 -16.86 2.92 -9.75
CA GLY A 181 -15.44 3.19 -9.57
C GLY A 181 -14.83 2.43 -8.40
N ARG A 182 -15.38 1.27 -8.04
CA ARG A 182 -14.90 0.46 -6.91
C ARG A 182 -14.54 -0.93 -7.39
N TRP A 183 -13.41 -1.46 -6.94
CA TRP A 183 -13.02 -2.84 -7.25
C TRP A 183 -12.32 -3.51 -6.05
N CYS A 184 -12.46 -4.83 -5.97
CA CYS A 184 -11.67 -5.65 -5.06
C CYS A 184 -10.41 -6.10 -5.83
N PRO A 185 -9.20 -5.80 -5.32
CA PRO A 185 -7.99 -6.27 -5.97
C PRO A 185 -7.90 -7.80 -5.93
N SER A 186 -7.11 -8.38 -6.83
CA SER A 186 -6.77 -9.81 -6.73
C SER A 186 -6.01 -10.08 -5.44
N ASN A 187 -6.24 -11.23 -4.78
CA ASN A 187 -5.70 -11.64 -3.46
C ASN A 187 -4.18 -11.49 -3.23
N LYS A 188 -3.39 -11.09 -4.22
CA LYS A 188 -1.94 -10.87 -4.13
C LYS A 188 -1.54 -9.40 -4.01
N LEU A 189 -2.44 -8.45 -4.30
CA LEU A 189 -2.13 -7.03 -4.22
C LEU A 189 -2.52 -6.48 -2.86
N ASN A 190 -1.72 -5.56 -2.35
CA ASN A 190 -1.96 -4.85 -1.10
C ASN A 190 -1.85 -3.32 -1.31
N ASN A 191 -1.98 -2.56 -0.23
CA ASN A 191 -1.90 -1.10 -0.23
C ASN A 191 -0.56 -0.50 -0.70
N PHE A 192 0.50 -1.31 -0.84
CA PHE A 192 1.79 -0.90 -1.42
C PHE A 192 1.86 -1.09 -2.94
N ASP A 193 0.96 -1.88 -3.52
CA ASP A 193 0.99 -2.19 -4.94
C ASP A 193 0.25 -1.15 -5.79
N LEU A 194 -0.94 -0.73 -5.36
CA LEU A 194 -1.77 0.28 -6.04
C LEU A 194 -1.85 1.58 -5.26
N SER A 195 -1.21 2.60 -5.80
CA SER A 195 -1.22 3.96 -5.29
C SER A 195 -2.20 4.84 -6.04
N LYS A 196 -2.58 5.96 -5.41
CA LYS A 196 -3.34 7.01 -6.09
C LYS A 196 -2.58 7.47 -7.34
N ASP A 197 -3.33 7.75 -8.41
CA ASP A 197 -2.85 8.17 -9.72
C ASP A 197 -2.15 7.08 -10.57
N ASP A 198 -2.00 5.86 -10.05
CA ASP A 198 -1.64 4.69 -10.88
C ASP A 198 -2.71 4.44 -11.94
N LYS A 199 -2.31 3.82 -13.05
CA LYS A 199 -3.23 3.39 -14.11
C LYS A 199 -3.64 1.94 -13.92
N VAL A 200 -4.91 1.66 -14.14
CA VAL A 200 -5.44 0.30 -14.22
C VAL A 200 -6.11 0.10 -15.57
N ILE A 201 -5.69 -0.92 -16.30
CA ILE A 201 -6.35 -1.38 -17.52
C ILE A 201 -7.12 -2.64 -17.19
N PHE A 202 -8.45 -2.53 -17.20
CA PHE A 202 -9.30 -3.71 -17.18
C PHE A 202 -9.54 -4.21 -18.59
N ILE A 203 -9.28 -5.48 -18.85
CA ILE A 203 -9.47 -6.11 -20.16
C ILE A 203 -10.58 -7.16 -20.13
N ASN A 204 -11.33 -7.28 -21.21
CA ASN A 204 -12.36 -8.30 -21.39
C ASN A 204 -12.19 -8.99 -22.74
N THR A 205 -12.31 -10.32 -22.73
CA THR A 205 -12.06 -11.19 -23.89
C THR A 205 -13.30 -12.01 -24.25
N LYS A 206 -13.39 -12.47 -25.50
CA LYS A 206 -14.49 -13.32 -25.98
C LYS A 206 -14.01 -14.42 -26.93
N GLY A 207 -14.95 -15.26 -27.36
CA GLY A 207 -14.76 -16.26 -28.42
C GLY A 207 -14.22 -17.62 -27.95
N SER A 208 -13.57 -17.69 -26.79
CA SER A 208 -13.05 -18.96 -26.22
C SER A 208 -13.37 -19.10 -24.73
N SER A 209 -13.67 -20.33 -24.30
CA SER A 209 -13.84 -20.66 -22.88
C SER A 209 -12.49 -20.70 -22.14
N TRP A 210 -12.52 -20.46 -20.84
CA TRP A 210 -11.34 -20.53 -19.96
C TRP A 210 -10.59 -21.87 -20.09
N GLN A 211 -11.33 -22.98 -20.13
CA GLN A 211 -10.76 -24.32 -20.24
C GLN A 211 -9.97 -24.50 -21.56
N ASN A 212 -10.50 -23.97 -22.66
CA ASN A 212 -9.88 -24.09 -23.98
C ASN A 212 -8.60 -23.24 -24.08
N VAL A 213 -8.64 -22.01 -23.56
CA VAL A 213 -7.48 -21.11 -23.52
C VAL A 213 -6.36 -21.72 -22.68
N LYS A 214 -6.67 -22.26 -21.50
CA LYS A 214 -5.67 -22.89 -20.61
C LYS A 214 -5.06 -24.17 -21.18
N LYS A 215 -5.86 -25.02 -21.84
CA LYS A 215 -5.40 -26.31 -22.39
C LYS A 215 -4.41 -26.14 -23.54
N LYS A 216 -4.69 -25.24 -24.50
CA LYS A 216 -3.81 -25.02 -25.66
C LYS A 216 -2.46 -24.40 -25.29
N LEU A 217 -2.43 -23.56 -24.25
CA LEU A 217 -1.18 -22.94 -23.80
C LEU A 217 -0.12 -23.97 -23.37
N ASN A 218 -0.56 -25.03 -22.69
CA ASN A 218 0.32 -26.07 -22.17
C ASN A 218 0.80 -27.04 -23.25
N SER A 219 0.25 -26.97 -24.46
CA SER A 219 0.48 -27.97 -25.51
C SER A 219 1.51 -27.48 -26.54
N ASP A 220 1.32 -26.26 -27.09
CA ASP A 220 2.03 -25.86 -28.32
C ASP A 220 2.56 -24.42 -28.32
N GLY A 221 2.36 -23.63 -27.25
CA GLY A 221 2.74 -22.22 -27.22
C GLY A 221 1.97 -21.32 -28.22
N VAL A 222 0.97 -21.87 -28.92
CA VAL A 222 0.11 -21.17 -29.88
C VAL A 222 -1.19 -20.75 -29.19
N PHE A 223 -1.58 -19.48 -29.34
CA PHE A 223 -2.82 -18.97 -28.77
C PHE A 223 -4.03 -19.44 -29.59
N TYR A 224 -5.18 -19.60 -28.94
CA TYR A 224 -6.39 -20.07 -29.61
C TYR A 224 -6.90 -19.02 -30.61
N GLU A 225 -6.99 -19.37 -31.91
CA GLU A 225 -7.34 -18.46 -33.01
C GLU A 225 -8.64 -17.67 -32.81
N LYS A 226 -9.61 -18.20 -32.06
CA LYS A 226 -10.88 -17.52 -31.78
C LYS A 226 -10.87 -16.67 -30.50
N TRP A 227 -9.73 -16.52 -29.83
CA TRP A 227 -9.64 -15.75 -28.59
C TRP A 227 -9.38 -14.28 -28.90
N LEU A 228 -10.39 -13.45 -28.66
CA LEU A 228 -10.39 -12.05 -29.04
C LEU A 228 -10.35 -11.15 -27.82
N LEU A 229 -9.50 -10.12 -27.84
CA LEU A 229 -9.64 -8.97 -26.97
C LEU A 229 -10.80 -8.11 -27.48
N ASN A 230 -11.85 -7.98 -26.68
CA ASN A 230 -13.09 -7.33 -27.08
C ASN A 230 -13.19 -5.90 -26.56
N GLU A 231 -12.78 -5.68 -25.31
CA GLU A 231 -13.01 -4.42 -24.63
C GLU A 231 -11.91 -4.13 -23.61
N ILE A 232 -11.54 -2.86 -23.48
CA ILE A 232 -10.67 -2.38 -22.42
C ILE A 232 -11.25 -1.14 -21.73
N PHE A 233 -10.99 -1.01 -20.43
CA PHE A 233 -11.25 0.18 -19.64
C PHE A 233 -9.93 0.69 -19.09
N ILE A 234 -9.54 1.90 -19.47
CA ILE A 234 -8.37 2.60 -18.95
C ILE A 234 -8.85 3.48 -17.80
N CYS A 235 -8.28 3.27 -16.63
CA CYS A 235 -8.71 3.89 -15.39
C CYS A 235 -7.53 4.50 -14.65
N THR A 236 -7.82 5.48 -13.80
CA THR A 236 -6.88 6.07 -12.84
C THR A 236 -7.34 5.76 -11.42
N VAL A 237 -6.44 5.28 -10.57
CA VAL A 237 -6.73 4.99 -9.15
C VAL A 237 -6.97 6.30 -8.41
N THR A 238 -8.12 6.41 -7.74
CA THR A 238 -8.49 7.59 -6.94
C THR A 238 -8.25 7.38 -5.45
N SER A 239 -8.33 6.13 -4.99
CA SER A 239 -8.00 5.74 -3.62
C SER A 239 -7.22 4.42 -3.63
N PRO A 240 -6.12 4.31 -2.85
CA PRO A 240 -5.35 3.07 -2.76
C PRO A 240 -6.17 1.93 -2.15
N ILE A 241 -5.62 0.72 -2.20
CA ILE A 241 -6.22 -0.45 -1.55
C ILE A 241 -6.32 -0.23 -0.04
N ARG A 242 -7.51 -0.49 0.50
CA ARG A 242 -7.81 -0.52 1.94
C ARG A 242 -8.54 -1.79 2.30
N SER A 243 -8.53 -2.13 3.58
CA SER A 243 -9.45 -3.16 4.08
C SER A 243 -10.89 -2.68 3.93
N ARG A 244 -11.84 -3.60 3.73
CA ARG A 244 -13.27 -3.28 3.68
C ARG A 244 -13.72 -2.55 4.94
N LYS A 245 -13.23 -2.98 6.11
CA LYS A 245 -13.53 -2.34 7.38
C LYS A 245 -13.15 -0.87 7.35
N GLU A 246 -11.89 -0.57 7.03
CA GLU A 246 -11.39 0.81 6.92
C GLU A 246 -12.19 1.62 5.89
N TYR A 247 -12.50 1.02 4.74
CA TYR A 247 -13.32 1.66 3.70
C TYR A 247 -14.73 2.03 4.20
N CYS A 248 -15.40 1.11 4.90
CA CYS A 248 -16.74 1.34 5.44
C CYS A 248 -16.73 2.35 6.59
N ASP A 249 -15.73 2.28 7.47
CA ASP A 249 -15.55 3.21 8.59
C ASP A 249 -15.41 4.66 8.09
N ILE A 250 -14.65 4.89 7.02
CA ILE A 250 -14.48 6.21 6.39
C ILE A 250 -15.79 6.76 5.83
N LEU A 251 -16.65 5.88 5.30
CA LEU A 251 -17.91 6.26 4.66
C LEU A 251 -19.12 6.21 5.61
N GLY A 252 -18.91 5.83 6.87
CA GLY A 252 -20.00 5.65 7.86
C GLY A 252 -20.99 4.56 7.48
N LYS A 253 -20.51 3.47 6.84
CA LYS A 253 -21.33 2.33 6.40
C LYS A 253 -21.13 1.11 7.28
N ASP A 254 -22.13 0.24 7.35
CA ASP A 254 -21.95 -1.07 8.00
C ASP A 254 -21.05 -1.98 7.16
N ILE A 255 -20.13 -2.70 7.82
CA ILE A 255 -19.17 -3.58 7.13
C ILE A 255 -19.85 -4.72 6.35
N HIS A 256 -21.06 -5.12 6.74
CA HIS A 256 -21.84 -6.18 6.11
C HIS A 256 -22.79 -5.68 5.03
N GLU A 257 -22.90 -4.36 4.81
CA GLU A 257 -23.62 -3.83 3.65
C GLU A 257 -23.00 -4.32 2.34
N PRO A 258 -23.80 -4.76 1.35
CA PRO A 258 -23.29 -5.20 0.06
C PRO A 258 -22.49 -4.11 -0.67
N LEU A 259 -21.25 -4.41 -1.05
CA LEU A 259 -20.43 -3.56 -1.93
C LEU A 259 -20.37 -4.12 -3.35
N TRP A 260 -20.69 -5.40 -3.52
CA TRP A 260 -20.57 -6.14 -4.78
C TRP A 260 -21.89 -6.81 -5.17
N TYR A 261 -22.15 -6.95 -6.48
CA TYR A 261 -23.39 -7.54 -6.99
C TYR A 261 -23.62 -8.94 -6.41
N ASP A 262 -22.58 -9.77 -6.30
CA ASP A 262 -22.67 -11.12 -5.74
C ASP A 262 -22.99 -11.18 -4.24
N GLU A 263 -22.89 -10.06 -3.52
CA GLU A 263 -23.29 -9.95 -2.10
C GLU A 263 -24.79 -9.62 -1.94
N THR A 264 -25.43 -9.10 -3.00
CA THR A 264 -26.85 -8.71 -2.98
C THR A 264 -27.79 -9.93 -3.00
N ILE A 265 -29.05 -9.73 -2.61
CA ILE A 265 -30.10 -10.78 -2.69
C ILE A 265 -30.25 -11.29 -4.13
N GLU A 266 -30.21 -10.40 -5.12
CA GLU A 266 -30.30 -10.76 -6.54
C GLU A 266 -29.08 -11.55 -7.00
N GLY A 267 -27.87 -11.13 -6.60
CA GLY A 267 -26.63 -11.83 -6.92
C GLY A 267 -26.58 -13.25 -6.36
N LYS A 268 -27.02 -13.44 -5.11
CA LYS A 268 -27.08 -14.76 -4.45
C LYS A 268 -28.04 -15.74 -5.12
N LYS A 269 -29.08 -15.25 -5.80
CA LYS A 269 -30.02 -16.07 -6.60
C LYS A 269 -29.44 -16.46 -7.96
N ASP A 270 -28.34 -15.86 -8.37
CA ASP A 270 -27.77 -16.12 -9.67
C ASP A 270 -26.91 -17.40 -9.71
N ARG A 271 -27.31 -18.36 -10.55
CA ARG A 271 -26.64 -19.67 -10.70
C ARG A 271 -25.17 -19.61 -11.14
N ARG A 272 -24.70 -18.48 -11.67
CA ARG A 272 -23.31 -18.28 -12.09
C ARG A 272 -22.45 -17.58 -11.04
N VAL A 273 -23.05 -17.14 -9.93
CA VAL A 273 -22.33 -16.61 -8.78
C VAL A 273 -21.88 -17.77 -7.90
N LYS A 274 -20.61 -17.75 -7.46
CA LYS A 274 -20.13 -18.69 -6.44
C LYS A 274 -20.68 -18.25 -5.09
N ASN A 275 -21.68 -18.96 -4.59
CA ASN A 275 -22.24 -18.71 -3.26
C ASN A 275 -21.22 -19.10 -2.20
N GLY A 276 -20.83 -18.13 -1.37
CA GLY A 276 -20.01 -18.34 -0.17
C GLY A 276 -20.83 -18.90 0.99
N LYS A 277 -20.16 -19.22 2.10
CA LYS A 277 -20.84 -19.50 3.37
C LYS A 277 -21.58 -18.24 3.84
N GLU A 278 -22.74 -18.43 4.48
CA GLU A 278 -23.47 -17.32 5.09
C GLU A 278 -22.58 -16.56 6.09
N ASN A 279 -22.71 -15.23 6.10
CA ASN A 279 -21.98 -14.30 6.97
C ASN A 279 -20.45 -14.23 6.78
N VAL A 280 -19.89 -14.80 5.71
CA VAL A 280 -18.47 -14.65 5.37
C VAL A 280 -18.30 -13.58 4.31
N ILE A 281 -17.58 -12.50 4.66
CA ILE A 281 -17.17 -11.46 3.71
C ILE A 281 -16.12 -12.06 2.79
N ARG A 282 -16.47 -12.18 1.51
CA ARG A 282 -15.58 -12.74 0.47
C ARG A 282 -14.55 -11.73 0.01
N TRP A 283 -14.96 -10.47 -0.11
CA TRP A 283 -14.19 -9.39 -0.69
C TRP A 283 -13.79 -8.40 0.41
N ASN A 284 -12.60 -8.64 0.98
CA ASN A 284 -12.11 -7.94 2.16
C ASN A 284 -11.26 -6.71 1.86
N GLU A 285 -11.00 -6.43 0.59
CA GLU A 285 -10.19 -5.30 0.16
C GLU A 285 -10.95 -4.48 -0.88
N VAL A 286 -10.72 -3.18 -0.87
CA VAL A 286 -11.39 -2.22 -1.77
C VAL A 286 -10.38 -1.18 -2.20
N PHE A 287 -10.31 -0.90 -3.49
CA PHE A 287 -9.73 0.33 -4.02
C PHE A 287 -10.73 1.06 -4.90
N GLU A 288 -10.49 2.35 -5.10
CA GLU A 288 -11.33 3.19 -5.95
C GLU A 288 -10.57 3.67 -7.18
N PHE A 289 -11.29 3.78 -8.28
CA PHE A 289 -10.77 4.21 -9.56
C PHE A 289 -11.80 5.03 -10.32
N ARG A 290 -11.32 5.84 -11.25
CA ARG A 290 -12.14 6.54 -12.25
C ARG A 290 -11.85 5.95 -13.61
N VAL A 291 -12.90 5.61 -14.37
CA VAL A 291 -12.76 5.25 -15.78
C VAL A 291 -12.47 6.50 -16.58
N ASP A 292 -11.29 6.56 -17.19
CA ASP A 292 -10.91 7.68 -18.07
C ASP A 292 -11.30 7.39 -19.52
N THR A 293 -11.20 6.12 -19.95
CA THR A 293 -11.54 5.73 -21.33
C THR A 293 -12.08 4.31 -21.37
N ARG A 294 -13.13 4.09 -22.16
CA ARG A 294 -13.70 2.77 -22.47
C ARG A 294 -13.62 2.53 -23.97
N LEU A 295 -12.98 1.45 -24.38
CA LEU A 295 -12.87 1.06 -25.78
C LEU A 295 -13.50 -0.32 -25.97
N SER A 296 -14.62 -0.39 -26.68
CA SER A 296 -15.39 -1.61 -26.91
C SER A 296 -15.28 -2.07 -28.37
N ASN A 297 -15.73 -3.30 -28.65
CA ASN A 297 -15.77 -3.88 -30.01
C ASN A 297 -14.42 -3.89 -30.75
N LEU A 298 -13.34 -4.07 -29.98
CA LEU A 298 -11.98 -4.12 -30.52
C LEU A 298 -11.79 -5.29 -31.48
N ASN A 299 -12.26 -6.49 -31.09
CA ASN A 299 -12.17 -7.74 -31.86
C ASN A 299 -10.72 -8.07 -32.29
N ILE A 300 -9.75 -7.76 -31.43
CA ILE A 300 -8.33 -8.02 -31.74
C ILE A 300 -8.06 -9.51 -31.51
N ASN A 301 -7.60 -10.22 -32.54
CA ASN A 301 -7.18 -11.59 -32.41
C ASN A 301 -5.87 -11.66 -31.62
N LEU A 302 -5.92 -12.19 -30.40
CA LEU A 302 -4.76 -12.24 -29.52
C LEU A 302 -3.65 -13.15 -30.05
N ASN A 303 -3.98 -14.14 -30.89
CA ASN A 303 -2.99 -14.97 -31.55
C ASN A 303 -2.20 -14.17 -32.59
N GLU A 304 -2.89 -13.52 -33.51
CA GLU A 304 -2.28 -12.66 -34.55
C GLU A 304 -1.50 -11.51 -33.92
N PHE A 305 -2.10 -10.83 -32.94
CA PHE A 305 -1.47 -9.74 -32.20
C PHE A 305 -0.14 -10.16 -31.54
N SER A 306 -0.03 -11.42 -31.08
CA SER A 306 1.19 -11.93 -30.47
C SER A 306 2.37 -12.10 -31.46
N TYR A 307 2.10 -12.18 -32.77
CA TYR A 307 3.13 -12.35 -33.81
C TYR A 307 3.67 -11.02 -34.38
N GLU A 308 2.98 -9.92 -34.14
CA GLU A 308 3.35 -8.58 -34.64
C GLU A 308 4.73 -8.12 -34.13
N ASN A 309 5.02 -8.32 -32.84
CA ASN A 309 6.33 -8.06 -32.26
C ASN A 309 6.51 -8.73 -30.88
N LYS A 310 7.76 -8.72 -30.38
CA LYS A 310 8.13 -9.32 -29.09
C LYS A 310 7.42 -8.68 -27.88
N VAL A 311 7.14 -7.38 -27.91
CA VAL A 311 6.45 -6.67 -26.82
C VAL A 311 5.00 -7.15 -26.73
N PHE A 312 4.31 -7.26 -27.86
CA PHE A 312 2.94 -7.77 -27.91
C PHE A 312 2.86 -9.25 -27.57
N HIS A 313 3.84 -10.05 -27.98
CA HIS A 313 3.94 -11.44 -27.52
C HIS A 313 3.99 -11.52 -25.98
N LYS A 314 4.85 -10.72 -25.34
CA LYS A 314 4.93 -10.62 -23.87
C LYS A 314 3.59 -10.16 -23.27
N LEU A 315 2.97 -9.12 -23.84
CA LEU A 315 1.68 -8.61 -23.37
C LEU A 315 0.57 -9.67 -23.44
N VAL A 316 0.50 -10.48 -24.50
CA VAL A 316 -0.51 -11.55 -24.62
C VAL A 316 -0.31 -12.61 -23.53
N HIS A 317 0.93 -12.97 -23.19
CA HIS A 317 1.20 -13.84 -22.03
C HIS A 317 0.76 -13.22 -20.72
N ILE A 318 0.94 -11.91 -20.54
CA ILE A 318 0.44 -11.20 -19.35
C ILE A 318 -1.10 -11.22 -19.31
N ILE A 319 -1.77 -10.90 -20.43
CA ILE A 319 -3.23 -10.98 -20.57
C ILE A 319 -3.72 -12.37 -20.19
N LEU A 320 -3.03 -13.41 -20.63
CA LEU A 320 -3.34 -14.78 -20.29
C LEU A 320 -3.17 -15.08 -18.80
N ASN A 321 -2.07 -14.68 -18.19
CA ASN A 321 -1.85 -14.89 -16.75
C ASN A 321 -2.95 -14.22 -15.91
N VAL A 322 -3.32 -13.00 -16.29
CA VAL A 322 -4.36 -12.22 -15.64
C VAL A 322 -5.73 -12.90 -15.84
N PHE A 323 -6.02 -13.40 -17.04
CA PHE A 323 -7.24 -14.16 -17.36
C PHE A 323 -7.33 -15.51 -16.63
N ALA A 324 -6.25 -16.30 -16.66
CA ALA A 324 -6.25 -17.68 -16.20
C ALA A 324 -6.24 -17.79 -14.68
N ASP A 325 -5.43 -16.95 -14.03
CA ASP A 325 -5.21 -16.99 -12.59
C ASP A 325 -6.04 -15.96 -11.82
N SER A 326 -6.83 -15.13 -12.51
CA SER A 326 -7.55 -13.99 -11.91
C SER A 326 -6.61 -13.11 -11.08
N THR A 327 -5.39 -12.91 -11.60
CA THR A 327 -4.34 -12.10 -10.96
C THR A 327 -4.23 -10.75 -11.63
N SER A 328 -3.57 -9.81 -10.96
CA SER A 328 -3.16 -8.54 -11.55
C SER A 328 -1.68 -8.59 -11.90
N ARG A 329 -1.28 -7.87 -12.95
CA ARG A 329 0.12 -7.80 -13.39
C ARG A 329 0.49 -6.37 -13.75
N GLU A 330 1.65 -5.92 -13.26
CA GLU A 330 2.24 -4.66 -13.69
C GLU A 330 2.80 -4.81 -15.12
N ILE A 331 2.60 -3.80 -15.96
CA ILE A 331 3.22 -3.65 -17.27
C ILE A 331 4.03 -2.35 -17.30
N ASP A 332 5.11 -2.36 -18.06
CA ASP A 332 5.97 -1.19 -18.23
C ASP A 332 5.32 -0.13 -19.16
N GLN A 333 5.81 1.11 -19.06
CA GLN A 333 5.31 2.27 -19.81
C GLN A 333 5.45 2.09 -21.33
N GLU A 334 6.50 1.41 -21.79
CA GLU A 334 6.72 1.11 -23.22
C GLU A 334 5.64 0.17 -23.76
N THR A 335 5.39 -0.94 -23.05
CA THR A 335 4.35 -1.91 -23.39
C THR A 335 2.98 -1.23 -23.43
N TYR A 336 2.68 -0.38 -22.44
CA TYR A 336 1.43 0.39 -22.43
C TYR A 336 1.31 1.31 -23.64
N SER A 337 2.34 2.12 -23.93
CA SER A 337 2.29 3.12 -24.99
C SER A 337 2.08 2.46 -26.35
N LEU A 338 2.85 1.40 -26.66
CA LEU A 338 2.72 0.63 -27.90
C LEU A 338 1.34 -0.03 -28.02
N PHE A 339 0.79 -0.53 -26.91
CA PHE A 339 -0.53 -1.16 -26.90
C PHE A 339 -1.65 -0.15 -27.19
N ILE A 340 -1.60 1.03 -26.57
CA ILE A 340 -2.58 2.10 -26.83
C ILE A 340 -2.46 2.61 -28.27
N GLU A 341 -1.24 2.81 -28.79
CA GLU A 341 -1.02 3.19 -30.19
C GLU A 341 -1.60 2.16 -31.17
N TYR A 342 -1.41 0.87 -30.90
CA TYR A 342 -1.96 -0.20 -31.74
C TYR A 342 -3.50 -0.15 -31.75
N ILE A 343 -4.14 -0.01 -30.59
CA ILE A 343 -5.60 0.10 -30.49
C ILE A 343 -6.11 1.34 -31.25
N ALA A 344 -5.44 2.49 -31.09
CA ALA A 344 -5.80 3.71 -31.78
C ALA A 344 -5.72 3.55 -33.31
N LYS A 345 -4.70 2.88 -33.84
CA LYS A 345 -4.57 2.57 -35.28
C LYS A 345 -5.75 1.72 -35.78
N ILE A 346 -6.14 0.69 -35.05
CA ILE A 346 -7.28 -0.17 -35.42
C ILE A 346 -8.60 0.62 -35.43
N GLN A 347 -8.82 1.49 -34.45
CA GLN A 347 -10.03 2.31 -34.39
C GLN A 347 -10.10 3.33 -35.52
N ASN A 348 -8.97 3.98 -35.83
CA ASN A 348 -8.88 4.91 -36.96
C ASN A 348 -9.11 4.20 -38.30
N TYR A 349 -8.57 2.99 -38.49
CA TYR A 349 -8.78 2.21 -39.70
C TYR A 349 -10.26 1.81 -39.88
N LYS A 350 -10.94 1.40 -38.80
CA LYS A 350 -12.38 1.12 -38.84
C LYS A 350 -13.21 2.37 -39.15
N THR A 351 -12.86 3.52 -38.58
CA THR A 351 -13.57 4.79 -38.82
C THR A 351 -13.36 5.28 -40.25
N ASN A 352 -12.14 5.21 -40.76
CA ASN A 352 -11.78 5.64 -42.11
C ASN A 352 -12.25 4.68 -43.23
N ASN A 353 -12.56 3.42 -42.91
CA ASN A 353 -13.16 2.47 -43.85
C ASN A 353 -14.70 2.42 -43.79
N LEU A 354 -15.33 3.07 -42.80
CA LEU A 354 -16.77 3.32 -42.78
C LEU A 354 -17.16 4.60 -43.55
N LEU A 355 -16.25 5.58 -43.62
CA LEU A 355 -16.42 6.82 -44.38
C LEU A 355 -16.56 6.67 -45.92
N PRO A 356 -15.92 5.70 -46.62
CA PRO A 356 -16.08 5.53 -48.07
C PRO A 356 -17.42 4.88 -48.42
N LEU A 357 -17.97 4.03 -47.53
CA LEU A 357 -19.25 3.34 -47.75
C LEU A 357 -20.45 4.29 -47.66
N MET A 358 -20.38 5.36 -46.86
CA MET A 358 -21.44 6.37 -46.82
C MET A 358 -21.44 7.32 -48.05
N ASN A 359 -20.34 7.37 -48.81
CA ASN A 359 -20.28 8.16 -50.04
C ASN A 359 -20.69 7.39 -51.30
N GLU A 360 -20.75 6.06 -51.26
CA GLU A 360 -21.25 5.23 -52.37
C GLU A 360 -22.78 5.07 -52.34
N GLU A 361 -23.42 4.98 -51.16
CA GLU A 361 -24.89 4.92 -51.06
C GLU A 361 -25.58 6.24 -51.44
N ASN A 362 -24.92 7.39 -51.24
CA ASN A 362 -25.45 8.69 -51.67
C ASN A 362 -25.32 8.94 -53.18
N ASN A 363 -24.45 8.22 -53.88
CA ASN A 363 -24.31 8.32 -55.34
C ASN A 363 -25.26 7.38 -56.11
N LEU A 364 -25.81 6.35 -55.46
CA LEU A 364 -26.80 5.45 -56.06
C LEU A 364 -28.24 6.01 -56.03
N ASN A 365 -28.54 6.95 -55.12
CA ASN A 365 -29.87 7.58 -55.00
C ASN A 365 -30.04 8.89 -55.80
N LEU A 366 -29.00 9.38 -56.49
CA LEU A 366 -29.09 10.58 -57.33
C LEU A 366 -29.33 10.30 -58.83
N ASN A 367 -29.37 9.03 -59.25
CA ASN A 367 -29.56 8.64 -60.67
C ASN A 367 -30.91 7.99 -60.99
N GLN A 368 -31.92 8.07 -60.10
CA GLN A 368 -33.29 7.60 -60.38
C GLN A 368 -34.35 8.71 -60.37
N GLY A 369 -34.02 9.88 -60.91
CA GLY A 369 -34.99 10.96 -61.07
C GLY A 369 -34.61 11.90 -62.19
N ASN A 370 -34.87 11.50 -63.43
CA ASN A 370 -35.27 12.39 -64.55
C ASN A 370 -35.23 11.62 -65.88
N ILE A 371 -36.32 10.92 -66.21
CA ILE A 371 -36.76 10.78 -67.60
C ILE A 371 -38.28 10.88 -67.58
N HIS A 372 -38.80 12.03 -68.03
CA HIS A 372 -40.17 12.22 -68.47
C HIS A 372 -40.17 12.29 -69.99
#